data_AF-A0A3Q8WUE5-F1
#
_entry.id   AF-A0A3Q8WUE5-F1
#
_cell.length_a   1.000
_cell.length_b   1.000
_cell.length_c   1.000
_cell.angle_alpha   90.00
_cell.angle_beta   90.00
_cell.angle_gamma   90.00
#
_symmetry.space_group_name_H-M   'P 1'
#
loop_
_entity.id
_entity.type
_entity.pdbx_description
1 polymer ?
#
loop_
_entity_poly.entity_id
_entity_poly.type
_entity_poly.pdbx_seq_one_letter_code
_entity_poly.pdbx_strand_id
1 'polypeptide(L)'
;MGFEVFDKRMAPLAKAPSVTIQKRGIFSINRVAHKLIEEPETVELLFDKENKVIALRPSKEPHAYSIRPQSSRDTGQVILSATAFTQYYDIDTSVSRRYKPYEQDGMLCIDLTGPSAEVRGNRAKRVEPADSEEPDAR
;
A
#
# COMPACT_ATOMS: atom_id res chain seq x y z
N MET A 1 3.50 -41.83 22.66
CA MET A 1 4.43 -40.81 22.14
C MET A 1 3.71 -40.05 21.06
N GLY A 2 3.48 -38.75 21.25
CA GLY A 2 2.81 -37.90 20.27
C GLY A 2 3.81 -36.91 19.70
N PHE A 3 4.32 -37.17 18.50
CA PHE A 3 5.05 -36.17 17.75
C PHE A 3 4.08 -35.51 16.79
N GLU A 4 4.07 -34.18 16.78
CA GLU A 4 3.25 -33.37 15.88
C GLU A 4 4.10 -32.95 14.68
N VAL A 5 3.55 -33.07 13.48
CA VAL A 5 4.20 -32.63 12.25
C VAL A 5 4.14 -31.10 12.20
N PHE A 6 5.29 -30.45 12.33
CA PHE A 6 5.41 -29.02 12.10
C PHE A 6 5.22 -28.72 10.61
N ASP A 7 3.99 -28.40 10.21
CA ASP A 7 3.70 -27.91 8.88
C ASP A 7 3.91 -26.38 8.83
N LYS A 8 5.12 -25.97 8.41
CA LYS A 8 5.47 -24.58 8.13
C LYS A 8 4.82 -24.05 6.83
N ARG A 9 3.72 -24.64 6.33
CA ARG A 9 2.98 -24.17 5.15
C ARG A 9 1.84 -23.19 5.45
N MET A 10 1.71 -22.71 6.70
CA MET A 10 0.92 -21.50 6.99
C MET A 10 1.67 -20.18 6.68
N ALA A 11 2.66 -20.19 5.77
CA ALA A 11 2.93 -18.98 5.02
C ALA A 11 1.88 -18.95 3.89
N PRO A 12 0.84 -18.10 3.94
CA PRO A 12 -0.18 -18.09 2.89
C PRO A 12 0.49 -17.97 1.51
N LEU A 13 0.43 -19.06 0.74
CA LEU A 13 1.11 -19.20 -0.56
C LEU A 13 0.58 -18.21 -1.62
N ALA A 14 -0.54 -17.53 -1.36
CA ALA A 14 -0.96 -16.33 -2.07
C ALA A 14 -1.02 -15.17 -1.07
N LYS A 15 -0.04 -14.26 -1.12
CA LYS A 15 -0.13 -12.99 -0.38
C LYS A 15 -1.41 -12.29 -0.83
N ALA A 16 -2.37 -12.08 0.07
CA ALA A 16 -3.63 -11.40 -0.23
C ALA A 16 -3.38 -10.11 -1.04
N PRO A 17 -4.31 -9.70 -1.93
CA PRO A 17 -4.22 -8.42 -2.63
C PRO A 17 -3.88 -7.30 -1.65
N SER A 18 -2.89 -6.49 -1.98
CA SER A 18 -2.51 -5.36 -1.13
C SER A 18 -2.00 -4.19 -1.95
N VAL A 19 -2.46 -3.00 -1.58
CA VAL A 19 -1.92 -1.73 -2.05
C VAL A 19 -1.42 -0.97 -0.84
N THR A 20 -0.20 -0.45 -0.93
CA THR A 20 0.36 0.46 0.07
C THR A 20 0.46 1.84 -0.52
N ILE A 21 -0.27 2.80 0.06
CA ILE A 21 -0.08 4.22 -0.22
C ILE A 21 1.06 4.67 0.70
N GLN A 22 2.20 4.95 0.10
CA GLN A 22 3.38 5.41 0.81
C GLN A 22 3.33 6.92 1.03
N LYS A 23 4.25 7.39 1.86
CA LYS A 23 4.53 8.83 1.98
C LYS A 23 4.76 9.46 0.61
N ARG A 24 4.29 10.69 0.43
CA ARG A 24 4.42 11.48 -0.82
C ARG A 24 3.63 10.93 -2.01
N GLY A 25 2.65 10.06 -1.78
CA GLY A 25 1.72 9.61 -2.83
C GLY A 25 2.28 8.58 -3.81
N ILE A 26 3.26 7.77 -3.39
CA ILE A 26 3.70 6.61 -4.19
C ILE A 26 2.86 5.40 -3.82
N PHE A 27 2.25 4.73 -4.80
CA PHE A 27 1.46 3.53 -4.55
C PHE A 27 2.32 2.31 -4.88
N SER A 28 2.35 1.36 -3.96
CA SER A 28 2.95 0.04 -4.16
C SER A 28 1.88 -1.02 -4.21
N ILE A 29 1.82 -1.73 -5.32
CA ILE A 29 0.79 -2.73 -5.61
C ILE A 29 1.50 -4.08 -5.71
N ASN A 30 1.00 -5.08 -5.00
CA ASN A 30 1.52 -6.44 -5.14
C ASN A 30 0.95 -7.13 -6.39
N ARG A 31 1.65 -8.15 -6.89
CA ARG A 31 1.25 -8.91 -8.10
C ARG A 31 -0.20 -9.39 -8.03
N VAL A 32 -0.67 -9.85 -6.88
CA VAL A 32 -2.05 -10.36 -6.74
C VAL A 32 -3.08 -9.25 -6.94
N ALA A 33 -2.86 -8.05 -6.39
CA ALA A 33 -3.74 -6.91 -6.64
C ALA A 33 -3.62 -6.38 -8.08
N HIS A 34 -2.42 -6.38 -8.67
CA HIS A 34 -2.23 -5.96 -10.07
C HIS A 34 -2.95 -6.90 -11.05
N LYS A 35 -2.96 -8.21 -10.75
CA LYS A 35 -3.71 -9.23 -11.51
C LYS A 35 -5.23 -9.06 -11.48
N LEU A 36 -5.78 -8.42 -10.46
CA LEU A 36 -7.23 -8.18 -10.38
C LEU A 36 -7.74 -7.31 -11.54
N ILE A 37 -6.86 -6.48 -12.12
CA ILE A 37 -7.17 -5.60 -13.24
C ILE A 37 -6.40 -5.97 -14.51
N GLU A 38 -5.97 -7.23 -14.63
CA GLU A 38 -5.25 -7.78 -15.78
C GLU A 38 -3.83 -7.23 -16.00
N GLU A 39 -3.16 -6.82 -14.92
CA GLU A 39 -1.76 -6.37 -14.94
C GLU A 39 -1.45 -5.24 -15.96
N PRO A 40 -2.21 -4.12 -15.97
CA PRO A 40 -2.05 -3.08 -16.99
C PRO A 40 -0.75 -2.30 -16.79
N GLU A 41 -0.19 -1.82 -17.89
CA GLU A 41 1.00 -0.95 -17.90
C GLU A 41 0.65 0.49 -17.51
N THR A 42 -0.56 0.93 -17.79
CA THR A 42 -1.04 2.30 -17.55
C THR A 42 -2.46 2.29 -16.99
N VAL A 43 -2.73 3.20 -16.06
CA VAL A 43 -4.04 3.34 -15.41
C VAL A 43 -4.45 4.80 -15.29
N GLU A 44 -5.74 5.05 -15.43
CA GLU A 44 -6.37 6.28 -14.98
C GLU A 44 -6.64 6.22 -13.48
N LEU A 45 -6.44 7.35 -12.81
CA LEU A 45 -6.73 7.52 -11.39
C LEU A 45 -8.05 8.27 -11.25
N LEU A 46 -9.02 7.61 -10.61
CA LEU A 46 -10.34 8.15 -10.32
C LEU A 46 -10.48 8.33 -8.81
N PHE A 47 -11.21 9.36 -8.39
CA PHE A 47 -11.51 9.58 -6.98
C PHE A 47 -13.00 9.82 -6.78
N ASP A 48 -13.60 8.96 -5.95
CA ASP A 48 -14.93 9.19 -5.41
C ASP A 48 -14.79 10.04 -4.13
N LYS A 49 -15.20 11.30 -4.22
CA LYS A 49 -15.10 12.25 -3.10
C LYS A 49 -16.06 11.95 -1.97
N GLU A 50 -17.21 11.34 -2.28
CA GLU A 50 -18.28 11.04 -1.32
C GLU A 50 -17.90 9.82 -0.50
N ASN A 51 -17.50 8.74 -1.18
CA ASN A 51 -17.15 7.48 -0.53
C ASN A 51 -15.66 7.38 -0.14
N LYS A 52 -14.84 8.37 -0.52
CA LYS A 52 -13.38 8.39 -0.29
C LYS A 52 -12.69 7.14 -0.85
N VAL A 53 -13.08 6.75 -2.06
CA VAL A 53 -12.52 5.60 -2.78
C VAL A 53 -11.63 6.08 -3.91
N ILE A 54 -10.42 5.53 -3.99
CA ILE A 54 -9.55 5.67 -5.16
C ILE A 54 -9.78 4.46 -6.07
N ALA A 55 -9.96 4.67 -7.36
CA ALA A 55 -10.00 3.59 -8.34
C ALA A 55 -8.87 3.73 -9.36
N LEU A 56 -8.21 2.60 -9.65
CA LEU A 56 -7.24 2.48 -10.74
C LEU A 56 -7.92 1.73 -11.89
N ARG A 57 -8.17 2.44 -12.99
CA ARG A 57 -8.82 1.88 -14.19
C ARG A 57 -7.77 1.67 -15.28
N PRO A 58 -7.62 0.46 -15.87
CA PRO A 58 -6.78 0.27 -17.06
C PRO A 58 -7.14 1.29 -18.15
N SER A 59 -6.16 2.03 -18.66
CA SER A 59 -6.38 3.01 -19.73
C SER A 59 -5.11 3.24 -20.53
N LYS A 60 -5.25 3.53 -21.83
CA LYS A 60 -4.15 3.87 -22.75
C LYS A 60 -4.13 5.36 -23.13
N GLU A 61 -4.98 6.16 -22.47
CA GLU A 61 -5.08 7.59 -22.75
C GLU A 61 -3.79 8.34 -22.39
N PRO A 62 -3.48 9.48 -23.04
CA PRO A 62 -2.24 10.23 -22.79
C PRO A 62 -2.05 10.73 -21.35
N HIS A 63 -3.15 10.83 -20.60
CA HIS A 63 -3.15 11.28 -19.20
C HIS A 63 -3.12 10.11 -18.20
N ALA A 64 -3.07 8.87 -18.68
CA ALA A 64 -2.93 7.70 -17.83
C ALA A 64 -1.54 7.66 -17.16
N TYR A 65 -1.52 7.15 -15.94
CA TYR A 65 -0.31 7.02 -15.13
C TYR A 65 0.35 5.66 -15.37
N SER A 66 1.66 5.66 -15.58
CA SER A 66 2.41 4.42 -15.81
C SER A 66 2.68 3.63 -14.51
N ILE A 67 2.40 2.34 -14.57
CA ILE A 67 2.78 1.34 -13.57
C ILE A 67 4.13 0.76 -13.99
N ARG A 68 5.08 0.72 -13.07
CA ARG A 68 6.42 0.19 -13.34
C ARG A 68 6.88 -0.80 -12.27
N PRO A 69 7.76 -1.76 -12.58
CA PRO A 69 8.40 -2.59 -11.56
C PRO A 69 9.12 -1.74 -10.51
N GLN A 70 9.01 -2.12 -9.24
CA GLN A 70 9.70 -1.39 -8.15
C GLN A 70 11.22 -1.56 -8.19
N SER A 71 11.70 -2.72 -8.65
CA SER A 71 13.12 -3.07 -8.69
C SER A 71 13.44 -3.82 -9.98
N SER A 72 14.72 -3.83 -10.36
CA SER A 72 15.24 -4.67 -11.45
C SER A 72 15.10 -6.17 -11.19
N ARG A 73 14.99 -6.58 -9.92
CA ARG A 73 14.64 -7.96 -9.54
C ARG A 73 13.13 -8.14 -9.60
N ASP A 74 12.66 -9.26 -10.15
CA ASP A 74 11.24 -9.61 -10.15
C ASP A 74 10.77 -9.95 -8.73
N THR A 75 10.27 -8.94 -8.04
CA THR A 75 9.64 -9.06 -6.72
C THR A 75 8.11 -9.21 -6.83
N GLY A 76 7.56 -9.12 -8.04
CA GLY A 76 6.12 -8.99 -8.27
C GLY A 76 5.50 -7.72 -7.68
N GLN A 77 6.30 -6.73 -7.26
CA GLN A 77 5.80 -5.46 -6.75
C GLN A 77 5.96 -4.39 -7.83
N VAL A 78 4.86 -3.70 -8.11
CA VAL A 78 4.81 -2.58 -9.04
C VAL A 78 4.51 -1.29 -8.30
N ILE A 79 4.94 -0.18 -8.88
CA ILE A 79 4.77 1.15 -8.32
C ILE A 79 4.12 2.10 -9.31
N LEU A 80 3.33 3.02 -8.76
CA LEU A 80 2.65 4.10 -9.47
C LEU A 80 2.94 5.40 -8.72
N SER A 81 3.34 6.44 -9.45
CA SER A 81 3.63 7.75 -8.86
C SER A 81 2.39 8.64 -8.93
N ALA A 82 1.60 8.68 -7.85
CA ALA A 82 0.32 9.38 -7.78
C ALA A 82 0.40 10.68 -6.95
N THR A 83 1.59 11.28 -6.80
CA THR A 83 1.82 12.45 -5.94
C THR A 83 0.87 13.61 -6.26
N ALA A 84 0.77 14.01 -7.53
CA ALA A 84 -0.11 15.10 -7.96
C ALA A 84 -1.59 14.78 -7.67
N PHE A 85 -2.02 13.54 -7.92
CA PHE A 85 -3.37 13.08 -7.61
C PHE A 85 -3.66 13.14 -6.11
N THR A 86 -2.76 12.63 -5.26
CA THR A 86 -2.95 12.66 -3.80
C THR A 86 -2.97 14.08 -3.24
N GLN A 87 -2.17 14.99 -3.80
CA GLN A 87 -2.19 16.40 -3.41
C GLN A 87 -3.46 17.11 -3.86
N TYR A 88 -3.90 16.86 -5.11
CA TYR A 88 -5.10 17.49 -5.67
C TYR A 88 -6.39 17.13 -4.91
N TYR A 89 -6.47 15.90 -4.38
CA TYR A 89 -7.63 15.42 -3.62
C TYR A 89 -7.43 15.43 -2.09
N ASP A 90 -6.38 16.08 -1.60
CA ASP A 90 -6.05 16.19 -0.16
C ASP A 90 -6.03 14.83 0.57
N ILE A 91 -5.49 13.79 -0.09
CA ILE A 91 -5.36 12.45 0.49
C ILE A 91 -4.20 12.45 1.49
N ASP A 92 -4.48 12.09 2.75
CA ASP A 92 -3.44 12.00 3.80
C ASP A 92 -2.39 10.93 3.46
N THR A 93 -1.19 11.41 3.15
CA THR A 93 0.00 10.58 2.91
C THR A 93 1.13 10.89 3.89
N SER A 94 0.81 11.42 5.07
CA SER A 94 1.77 11.70 6.15
C SER A 94 2.47 10.42 6.65
N VAL A 95 1.73 9.31 6.65
CA VAL A 95 2.21 7.97 6.98
C VAL A 95 1.96 7.00 5.83
N SER A 96 2.78 5.96 5.74
CA SER A 96 2.54 4.88 4.79
C SER A 96 1.44 3.98 5.33
N ARG A 97 0.40 3.69 4.56
CA ARG A 97 -0.71 2.80 4.94
C ARG A 97 -0.93 1.72 3.90
N ARG A 98 -1.16 0.49 4.37
CA ARG A 98 -1.52 -0.66 3.54
C ARG A 98 -3.02 -0.91 3.64
N TYR A 99 -3.64 -1.06 2.49
CA TYR A 99 -5.06 -1.32 2.29
C TYR A 99 -5.26 -2.67 1.61
N LYS A 100 -6.41 -3.29 1.87
CA LYS A 100 -6.90 -4.43 1.11
C LYS A 100 -7.76 -3.89 -0.04
N PRO A 101 -7.28 -3.91 -1.29
CA PRO A 101 -8.08 -3.46 -2.42
C PRO A 101 -9.14 -4.50 -2.76
N TYR A 102 -10.12 -4.08 -3.55
CA TYR A 102 -11.10 -4.95 -4.19
C TYR A 102 -11.21 -4.59 -5.67
N GLU A 103 -11.67 -5.53 -6.47
CA GLU A 103 -11.98 -5.30 -7.88
C GLU A 103 -13.46 -4.92 -7.99
N GLN A 104 -13.75 -3.93 -8.82
CA GLN A 104 -15.10 -3.56 -9.19
C GLN A 104 -15.11 -3.01 -10.62
N ASP A 105 -15.89 -3.62 -11.51
CA ASP A 105 -16.06 -3.20 -12.91
C ASP A 105 -14.73 -3.04 -13.68
N GLY A 106 -13.76 -3.93 -13.44
CA GLY A 106 -12.43 -3.90 -14.04
C GLY A 106 -11.50 -2.85 -13.44
N MET A 107 -11.88 -2.23 -12.32
CA MET A 107 -11.08 -1.23 -11.60
C MET A 107 -10.60 -1.76 -10.27
N LEU A 108 -9.37 -1.38 -9.89
CA LEU A 108 -8.82 -1.70 -8.57
C LEU A 108 -9.18 -0.57 -7.61
N CYS A 109 -10.12 -0.85 -6.72
CA CYS A 109 -10.65 0.12 -5.77
C CYS A 109 -9.96 0.02 -4.41
N ILE A 110 -9.70 1.19 -3.81
CA ILE A 110 -9.06 1.37 -2.51
C ILE A 110 -9.96 2.27 -1.68
N ASP A 111 -10.63 1.69 -0.70
CA ASP A 111 -11.40 2.43 0.30
C ASP A 111 -10.44 3.01 1.36
N LEU A 112 -10.38 4.35 1.44
CA LEU A 112 -9.51 5.05 2.38
C LEU A 112 -10.09 5.12 3.80
N THR A 113 -11.39 4.86 3.96
CA THR A 113 -12.09 4.86 5.26
C THR A 113 -12.13 3.47 5.89
N GLY A 114 -11.93 2.44 5.08
CA GLY A 114 -11.89 1.05 5.50
C GLY A 114 -10.64 0.66 6.32
N PRO A 115 -10.57 -0.62 6.75
CA PRO A 115 -9.45 -1.13 7.52
C PRO A 115 -8.10 -0.94 6.80
N SER A 116 -7.15 -0.30 7.46
CA SER A 116 -5.78 -0.11 6.97
C SER A 116 -4.76 -0.38 8.06
N ALA A 117 -3.56 -0.79 7.65
CA ALA A 117 -2.41 -1.00 8.55
C ALA A 117 -1.32 0.03 8.25
N GLU A 118 -0.89 0.78 9.27
CA GLU A 118 0.27 1.66 9.14
C GLU A 118 1.54 0.83 8.91
N VAL A 119 2.30 1.17 7.87
CA VAL A 119 3.56 0.52 7.51
C VAL A 119 4.71 1.32 8.12
N ARG A 120 5.28 0.81 9.21
CA ARG A 120 6.48 1.37 9.83
C ARG A 120 7.72 0.78 9.17
N GLY A 121 8.65 1.62 8.75
CA GLY A 121 9.94 1.17 8.22
C GLY A 121 10.78 0.54 9.34
N ASN A 122 11.58 -0.47 9.00
CA ASN A 122 12.52 -1.12 9.93
C ASN A 122 13.57 -0.17 10.56
N ARG A 123 13.61 1.10 10.12
CA ARG A 123 14.55 2.15 10.58
C ARG A 123 13.96 3.08 11.64
N ALA A 124 12.76 2.85 12.14
CA ALA A 124 12.32 3.49 13.37
C ALA A 124 13.06 2.82 14.53
N LYS A 125 14.31 3.25 14.78
CA LYS A 125 14.99 3.03 16.05
C LYS A 125 13.98 3.43 17.13
N ARG A 126 13.64 2.47 17.99
CA ARG A 126 12.96 2.67 19.26
C ARG A 126 13.64 3.86 19.95
N VAL A 127 12.99 5.01 19.93
CA VAL A 127 13.36 6.11 20.85
C VAL A 127 12.78 5.65 22.18
N GLU A 128 13.65 5.09 23.01
CA GLU A 128 13.34 4.91 24.42
C GLU A 128 13.17 6.32 25.02
N PRO A 129 12.13 6.57 25.83
CA PRO A 129 12.00 7.84 26.52
C PRO A 129 13.22 8.03 27.42
N ALA A 130 13.88 9.18 27.28
CA ALA A 130 14.91 9.60 28.22
C ALA A 130 14.26 9.72 29.60
N ASP A 131 14.78 8.96 30.57
CA ASP A 131 14.46 9.16 31.98
C ASP A 131 14.75 10.62 32.33
N SER A 132 13.73 11.28 32.85
CA SER A 132 13.81 12.60 33.45
C SER A 132 14.72 12.51 34.67
N GLU A 133 15.88 13.18 34.63
CA GLU A 133 16.64 13.52 35.83
C GLU A 133 15.77 14.41 36.72
N GLU A 134 15.36 13.91 37.88
CA GLU A 134 14.94 14.76 39.00
C GLU A 134 16.19 15.32 39.69
N PRO A 135 16.26 16.63 39.97
CA PRO A 135 17.33 17.20 40.78
C PRO A 135 16.99 16.96 42.25
N ASP A 136 17.68 16.02 42.91
CA ASP A 136 17.61 15.95 44.37
C ASP A 136 18.55 16.97 44.99
N ALA A 137 17.93 17.95 45.65
CA ALA A 137 18.56 18.95 46.45
C ALA A 137 18.65 18.45 47.88
N ARG A 138 19.87 18.30 48.42
CA ARG A 138 20.24 18.56 49.83
C ARG A 138 21.74 18.40 50.07
#